data_AF-A0ABD3EB42-F1
#
_entry.id   AF-A0ABD3EB42-F1
#
_cell.length_a   1.000
_cell.length_b   1.000
_cell.length_c   1.000
_cell.angle_alpha   90.00
_cell.angle_beta   90.00
_cell.angle_gamma   90.00
#
_symmetry.space_group_name_H-M   'P 1'
#
loop_
_entity.id
_entity.type
_entity.pdbx_description
1 polymer ?
#
loop_
_entity_poly.entity_id
_entity_poly.type
_entity_poly.pdbx_seq_one_letter_code
_entity_poly.pdbx_strand_id
1 'polypeptide(L)'
;MANTSRCFRAEWFKKWEWLEYSVSKDAAFCFWCYHFKCNVGKRVGDEVFVKSGFQNWKKASEKFRDHVGGAGSAHNEAQVSFFSFKDQRQSLRRRVIYRTRELNVAYRARLTISVDVVRLLLVQGLAFRGHDESKCSLNKGNFLEVLDWYSSSNPDVQKEVKRNVSKNHKLTSPQVQKEIGS
;
A
#
# COMPACT_ATOMS: atom_id res chain seq x y z
N MET A 1 -28.20 7.91 -52.48
CA MET A 1 -26.85 7.32 -52.41
C MET A 1 -26.24 7.72 -51.08
N ALA A 2 -25.95 6.76 -50.20
CA ALA A 2 -25.56 7.04 -48.81
C ALA A 2 -24.14 7.61 -48.73
N ASN A 3 -24.04 8.84 -48.21
CA ASN A 3 -22.78 9.47 -47.82
C ASN A 3 -22.24 8.73 -46.58
N THR A 4 -21.54 7.60 -46.77
CA THR A 4 -20.79 6.97 -45.68
C THR A 4 -19.56 7.84 -45.42
N SER A 5 -19.77 8.92 -44.65
CA SER A 5 -18.71 9.81 -44.23
C SER A 5 -17.57 9.00 -43.62
N ARG A 6 -16.37 9.17 -44.19
CA ARG A 6 -15.13 8.55 -43.72
C ARG A 6 -14.64 9.34 -42.51
N CYS A 7 -15.42 9.32 -41.44
CA CYS A 7 -15.12 10.04 -40.20
C CYS A 7 -15.26 9.11 -38.99
N PHE A 8 -14.77 9.56 -37.85
CA PHE A 8 -14.99 8.88 -36.58
C PHE A 8 -16.49 8.74 -36.27
N ARG A 9 -16.90 7.58 -35.74
CA ARG A 9 -18.29 7.33 -35.34
C ARG A 9 -18.39 7.18 -33.82
N ALA A 10 -19.17 8.06 -33.19
CA ALA A 10 -19.38 8.05 -31.74
C ALA A 10 -19.96 6.74 -31.20
N GLU A 11 -20.70 5.99 -32.03
CA GLU A 11 -21.21 4.65 -31.68
C GLU A 11 -20.10 3.67 -31.28
N TRP A 12 -18.87 3.88 -31.76
CA TRP A 12 -17.74 3.03 -31.40
C TRP A 12 -17.40 3.09 -29.92
N PHE A 13 -17.68 4.20 -29.23
CA PHE A 13 -17.49 4.28 -27.77
C PHE A 13 -18.36 3.27 -27.01
N LYS A 14 -19.56 2.94 -27.52
CA LYS A 14 -20.44 1.95 -26.90
C LYS A 14 -19.90 0.53 -27.02
N LYS A 15 -19.08 0.28 -28.04
CA LYS A 15 -18.53 -1.05 -28.36
C LYS A 15 -17.13 -1.25 -27.80
N TRP A 16 -16.35 -0.18 -27.68
CA TRP A 16 -14.93 -0.21 -27.34
C TRP A 16 -14.68 0.71 -26.15
N GLU A 17 -14.69 0.15 -24.94
CA GLU A 17 -14.52 0.90 -23.69
C GLU A 17 -13.17 1.63 -23.59
N TRP A 18 -12.15 1.12 -24.27
CA TRP A 18 -10.79 1.66 -24.28
C TRP A 18 -10.59 2.84 -25.23
N LEU A 19 -11.54 3.08 -26.13
CA LEU A 19 -11.39 3.99 -27.27
C LEU A 19 -11.45 5.44 -26.81
N GLU A 20 -10.43 6.21 -27.15
CA GLU A 20 -10.40 7.66 -26.99
C GLU A 20 -10.29 8.34 -28.34
N TYR A 21 -10.89 9.52 -28.49
CA TYR A 21 -10.85 10.28 -29.74
C TYR A 21 -10.34 11.70 -29.47
N SER A 22 -9.34 12.12 -30.23
CA SER A 22 -8.82 13.47 -30.22
C SER A 22 -9.41 14.26 -31.40
N VAL A 23 -10.23 15.27 -31.09
CA VAL A 23 -10.82 16.16 -32.11
C VAL A 23 -9.74 16.95 -32.85
N SER A 24 -8.73 17.46 -32.13
CA SER A 24 -7.66 18.27 -32.73
C SER A 24 -6.78 17.48 -33.69
N LYS A 25 -6.64 16.17 -33.47
CA LYS A 25 -5.87 15.28 -34.34
C LYS A 25 -6.74 14.50 -35.32
N ASP A 26 -8.07 14.57 -35.22
CA ASP A 26 -9.00 13.64 -35.89
C ASP A 26 -8.47 12.19 -35.85
N ALA A 27 -8.21 11.68 -34.63
CA ALA A 27 -7.54 10.40 -34.44
C ALA A 27 -8.00 9.66 -33.18
N ALA A 28 -8.02 8.34 -33.27
CA ALA A 28 -8.39 7.44 -32.19
C ALA A 28 -7.17 6.87 -31.46
N PHE A 29 -7.26 6.77 -30.15
CA PHE A 29 -6.24 6.26 -29.24
C PHE A 29 -6.82 5.18 -28.32
N CYS A 30 -5.94 4.47 -27.62
CA CYS A 30 -6.32 3.50 -26.61
C CYS A 30 -5.85 3.93 -25.23
N PHE A 31 -6.82 4.21 -24.35
CA PHE A 31 -6.57 4.68 -22.99
C PHE A 31 -5.64 3.74 -22.21
N TRP A 32 -5.94 2.44 -22.19
CA TRP A 32 -5.13 1.46 -21.45
C TRP A 32 -3.72 1.35 -22.02
N CYS A 33 -3.57 1.20 -23.34
CA CYS A 33 -2.26 1.06 -23.96
C CYS A 33 -1.42 2.34 -23.90
N TYR A 34 -2.06 3.51 -23.88
CA TYR A 34 -1.37 4.80 -23.71
C TYR A 34 -0.70 4.91 -22.34
N HIS A 35 -1.41 4.53 -21.27
CA HIS A 35 -0.93 4.66 -19.89
C HIS A 35 -0.15 3.45 -19.36
N PHE A 36 -0.50 2.23 -19.78
CA PHE A 36 0.03 0.97 -19.25
C PHE A 36 0.77 0.17 -20.33
N LYS A 37 1.64 0.84 -21.09
CA LYS A 37 2.42 0.24 -22.20
C LYS A 37 3.03 -1.09 -21.79
N CYS A 38 2.69 -2.15 -22.51
CA CYS A 38 3.29 -3.46 -22.29
C CYS A 38 4.54 -3.65 -23.18
N ASN A 39 5.61 -4.23 -22.62
CA ASN A 39 6.87 -4.46 -23.31
C ASN A 39 6.90 -5.80 -24.09
N VAL A 40 5.78 -6.54 -24.12
CA VAL A 40 5.70 -7.86 -24.72
C VAL A 40 5.45 -7.75 -26.22
N GLY A 41 6.43 -8.21 -27.02
CA GLY A 41 6.27 -8.53 -28.44
C GLY A 41 5.81 -7.36 -29.33
N LYS A 42 6.69 -6.37 -29.56
CA LYS A 42 6.44 -5.26 -30.48
C LYS A 42 5.98 -5.77 -31.85
N ARG A 43 4.70 -5.58 -32.21
CA ARG A 43 4.27 -5.67 -33.61
C ARG A 43 4.33 -4.28 -34.24
N VAL A 44 4.71 -4.24 -35.51
CA VAL A 44 4.72 -3.03 -36.36
C VAL A 44 3.27 -2.60 -36.58
N GLY A 45 2.70 -1.87 -35.62
CA GLY A 45 1.28 -1.49 -35.59
C GLY A 45 0.76 -1.11 -34.20
N ASP A 46 1.42 -1.58 -33.14
CA ASP A 46 0.99 -1.36 -31.74
C ASP A 46 1.15 0.10 -31.28
N GLU A 47 2.02 0.87 -31.94
CA GLU A 47 2.24 2.27 -31.57
C GLU A 47 1.17 3.23 -32.12
N VAL A 48 0.33 2.79 -33.08
CA VAL A 48 -0.64 3.67 -33.74
C VAL A 48 -1.68 4.18 -32.73
N PHE A 49 -2.21 3.30 -31.87
CA PHE A 49 -3.18 3.68 -30.85
C PHE A 49 -2.57 4.38 -29.63
N VAL A 50 -1.25 4.56 -29.60
CA VAL A 50 -0.50 5.05 -28.43
C VAL A 50 0.22 6.36 -28.71
N LYS A 51 0.80 6.55 -29.91
CA LYS A 51 1.62 7.72 -30.25
C LYS A 51 0.98 8.58 -31.34
N SER A 52 0.78 8.00 -32.53
CA SER A 52 0.37 8.75 -33.72
C SER A 52 -1.13 8.99 -33.79
N GLY A 53 -1.93 8.05 -33.31
CA GLY A 53 -3.39 8.05 -33.44
C GLY A 53 -3.84 7.33 -34.71
N PHE A 54 -4.96 6.61 -34.61
CA PHE A 54 -5.58 5.90 -35.72
C PHE A 54 -6.60 6.78 -36.45
N GLN A 55 -6.46 6.93 -37.78
CA GLN A 55 -7.31 7.80 -38.59
C GLN A 55 -7.97 7.09 -39.79
N ASN A 56 -7.66 5.81 -40.03
CA ASN A 56 -8.19 5.09 -41.19
C ASN A 56 -9.62 4.57 -40.91
N TRP A 57 -10.59 5.49 -40.95
CA TRP A 57 -11.98 5.23 -40.61
C TRP A 57 -12.65 4.12 -41.46
N LYS A 58 -12.18 3.91 -42.70
CA LYS A 58 -12.66 2.83 -43.58
C LYS A 58 -12.37 1.44 -43.00
N LYS A 59 -11.28 1.29 -42.24
CA LYS A 59 -10.85 0.01 -41.63
C LYS A 59 -11.00 -0.01 -40.11
N ALA A 60 -11.66 0.97 -39.51
CA ALA A 60 -11.75 1.13 -38.06
C ALA A 60 -12.20 -0.14 -37.35
N SER A 61 -13.32 -0.75 -37.76
CA SER A 61 -13.85 -1.95 -37.09
C SER A 61 -12.96 -3.18 -37.20
N GLU A 62 -12.21 -3.33 -38.29
CA GLU A 62 -11.20 -4.39 -38.46
C GLU A 62 -10.02 -4.10 -37.52
N LYS A 63 -9.46 -2.89 -37.61
CA LYS A 63 -8.24 -2.51 -36.88
C LYS A 63 -8.45 -2.43 -35.37
N PHE A 64 -9.64 -2.08 -34.91
CA PHE A 64 -9.99 -2.12 -33.48
C PHE A 64 -10.03 -3.56 -32.97
N ARG A 65 -10.56 -4.51 -33.75
CA ARG A 65 -10.51 -5.94 -33.40
C ARG A 65 -9.08 -6.46 -33.38
N ASP A 66 -8.30 -6.14 -34.41
CA ASP A 66 -6.89 -6.52 -34.49
C ASP A 66 -6.08 -5.99 -33.30
N HIS A 67 -6.36 -4.74 -32.88
CA HIS A 67 -5.71 -4.10 -31.74
C HIS A 67 -6.02 -4.81 -30.42
N VAL A 68 -7.29 -5.15 -30.18
CA VAL A 68 -7.67 -5.91 -28.97
C VAL A 68 -7.02 -7.29 -28.98
N GLY A 69 -6.99 -7.96 -30.13
CA GLY A 69 -6.33 -9.27 -30.28
C GLY A 69 -6.91 -10.35 -29.36
N GLY A 70 -6.10 -11.38 -29.06
CA GLY A 70 -6.46 -12.48 -28.15
C GLY A 70 -6.03 -12.24 -26.71
N ALA A 71 -6.27 -13.22 -25.82
CA ALA A 71 -6.08 -13.09 -24.37
C ALA A 71 -4.66 -12.64 -23.92
N GLY A 72 -3.62 -12.98 -24.69
CA GLY A 72 -2.22 -12.56 -24.44
C GLY A 72 -1.77 -11.36 -25.28
N SER A 73 -2.69 -10.54 -25.77
CA SER A 73 -2.33 -9.31 -26.50
C SER A 73 -1.83 -8.24 -25.55
N ALA A 74 -0.96 -7.35 -26.05
CA ALA A 74 -0.51 -6.17 -25.31
C ALA A 74 -1.68 -5.29 -24.82
N HIS A 75 -2.79 -5.29 -25.55
CA HIS A 75 -4.02 -4.60 -25.15
C HIS A 75 -4.64 -5.20 -23.88
N ASN A 76 -4.85 -6.52 -23.86
CA ASN A 76 -5.46 -7.19 -22.71
C ASN A 76 -4.54 -7.16 -21.49
N GLU A 77 -3.21 -7.23 -21.68
CA GLU A 77 -2.25 -7.04 -20.59
C GLU A 77 -2.28 -5.62 -20.01
N ALA A 78 -2.39 -4.60 -20.87
CA ALA A 78 -2.55 -3.22 -20.43
C ALA A 78 -3.89 -3.00 -19.69
N GLN A 79 -4.96 -3.65 -20.15
CA GLN A 79 -6.26 -3.65 -19.49
C GLN A 79 -6.20 -4.27 -18.09
N VAL A 80 -5.58 -5.45 -17.96
CA VAL A 80 -5.35 -6.10 -16.66
C VAL A 80 -4.55 -5.18 -15.74
N SER A 81 -3.47 -4.58 -16.24
CA SER A 81 -2.64 -3.64 -15.48
C SER A 81 -3.44 -2.43 -14.97
N PHE A 82 -4.32 -1.87 -15.80
CA PHE A 82 -5.23 -0.80 -15.40
C PHE A 82 -6.18 -1.23 -14.28
N PHE A 83 -6.82 -2.40 -14.40
CA PHE A 83 -7.75 -2.87 -13.37
C PHE A 83 -7.03 -3.22 -12.06
N SER A 84 -5.83 -3.79 -12.13
CA SER A 84 -4.97 -4.01 -10.96
C SER A 84 -4.57 -2.69 -10.29
N PHE A 85 -4.24 -1.67 -11.08
CA PHE A 85 -3.96 -0.33 -10.56
C PHE A 85 -5.21 0.33 -9.93
N LYS A 86 -6.38 0.17 -10.55
CA LYS A 86 -7.66 0.71 -10.08
C LYS A 86 -8.13 0.04 -8.78
N ASP A 87 -7.74 -1.21 -8.52
CA ASP A 87 -8.06 -1.89 -7.27
C ASP A 87 -7.29 -1.29 -6.07
N GLN A 88 -7.90 -0.27 -5.46
CA GLN A 88 -7.37 0.42 -4.27
C GLN A 88 -7.15 -0.50 -3.06
N ARG A 89 -7.68 -1.72 -3.06
CA ARG A 89 -7.43 -2.72 -2.00
C ARG A 89 -5.96 -3.15 -1.95
N GLN A 90 -5.25 -3.09 -3.08
CA GLN A 90 -3.81 -3.38 -3.17
C GLN A 90 -2.92 -2.14 -3.11
N SER A 91 -3.50 -0.94 -3.01
CA SER A 91 -2.72 0.30 -3.00
C SER A 91 -1.75 0.37 -1.82
N LEU A 92 -0.52 0.83 -2.07
CA LEU A 92 0.48 1.10 -1.04
C LEU A 92 -0.07 2.01 0.06
N ARG A 93 -0.90 2.99 -0.32
CA ARG A 93 -1.56 3.91 0.62
C ARG A 93 -2.38 3.16 1.68
N ARG A 94 -3.21 2.19 1.27
CA ARG A 94 -4.04 1.42 2.20
C ARG A 94 -3.19 0.53 3.12
N ARG A 95 -2.15 -0.11 2.58
CA ARG A 95 -1.20 -0.91 3.36
C ARG A 95 -0.45 -0.07 4.39
N VAL A 96 0.00 1.12 4.03
CA VAL A 96 0.67 2.07 4.93
C VAL A 96 -0.28 2.50 6.05
N ILE A 97 -1.50 2.93 5.73
CA ILE A 97 -2.49 3.35 6.74
C ILE A 97 -2.79 2.24 7.74
N TYR A 98 -3.04 1.03 7.23
CA TYR A 98 -3.35 -0.12 8.08
C TYR A 98 -2.17 -0.48 8.99
N ARG A 99 -0.96 -0.58 8.44
CA ARG A 99 0.26 -0.87 9.21
C ARG A 99 0.52 0.21 10.26
N THR A 100 0.35 1.48 9.93
CA THR A 100 0.49 2.59 10.88
C THR A 100 -0.54 2.48 12.00
N ARG A 101 -1.80 2.12 11.70
CA ARG A 101 -2.83 1.92 12.72
C ARG A 101 -2.47 0.78 13.67
N GLU A 102 -2.05 -0.38 13.15
CA GLU A 102 -1.62 -1.51 13.99
C GLU A 102 -0.42 -1.16 14.87
N LEU A 103 0.57 -0.44 14.34
CA LEU A 103 1.74 0.01 15.10
C LEU A 103 1.35 1.00 16.21
N ASN A 104 0.42 1.91 15.93
CA ASN A 104 -0.08 2.87 16.92
C ASN A 104 -0.85 2.19 18.06
N VAL A 105 -1.71 1.22 17.75
CA VAL A 105 -2.44 0.44 18.78
C VAL A 105 -1.45 -0.32 19.67
N ALA A 106 -0.48 -1.00 19.06
CA ALA A 106 0.57 -1.72 19.78
C ALA A 106 1.42 -0.80 20.66
N TYR A 107 1.77 0.39 20.14
CA TYR A 107 2.54 1.38 20.89
C TYR A 107 1.77 1.91 22.09
N ARG A 108 0.48 2.24 21.91
CA ARG A 108 -0.39 2.68 23.01
C ARG A 108 -0.52 1.61 24.08
N ALA A 109 -0.69 0.34 23.70
CA ALA A 109 -0.75 -0.76 24.66
C ALA A 109 0.54 -0.87 25.50
N ARG A 110 1.72 -0.82 24.87
CA ARG A 110 3.01 -0.79 25.59
C ARG A 110 3.14 0.42 26.52
N LEU A 111 2.69 1.59 26.08
CA LEU A 111 2.74 2.80 26.88
C LEU A 111 1.85 2.68 28.12
N THR A 112 0.63 2.19 27.97
CA THR A 112 -0.28 1.94 29.08
C THR A 112 0.32 0.97 30.09
N ILE A 113 0.85 -0.17 29.62
CA ILE A 113 1.56 -1.14 30.49
C ILE A 113 2.70 -0.46 31.26
N SER A 114 3.51 0.36 30.57
CA SER A 114 4.64 1.05 31.20
C SER A 114 4.17 2.05 32.27
N VAL A 115 3.11 2.81 31.98
CA VAL A 115 2.50 3.78 32.90
C VAL A 115 1.92 3.06 34.12
N ASP A 116 1.28 1.91 33.96
CA ASP A 116 0.71 1.14 35.06
C ASP A 116 1.81 0.65 36.02
N VAL A 117 2.94 0.18 35.48
CA VAL A 117 4.11 -0.22 36.28
C VAL A 117 4.71 1.00 36.99
N VAL A 118 4.91 2.12 36.31
CA VAL A 118 5.42 3.36 36.94
C VAL A 118 4.50 3.83 38.05
N ARG A 119 3.19 3.84 37.81
CA ARG A 119 2.18 4.24 38.78
C ARG A 119 2.21 3.36 40.03
N LEU A 120 2.32 2.04 39.85
CA LEU A 120 2.46 1.10 40.97
C LEU A 120 3.69 1.43 41.82
N LEU A 121 4.85 1.62 41.18
CA LEU A 121 6.10 1.90 41.89
C LEU A 121 6.06 3.25 42.61
N LEU A 122 5.49 4.29 41.98
CA LEU A 122 5.29 5.60 42.58
C LEU A 122 4.41 5.53 43.84
N VAL A 123 3.27 4.85 43.76
CA VAL A 123 2.35 4.71 44.89
C VAL A 123 2.99 3.95 46.06
N GLN A 124 3.89 3.01 45.76
CA GLN A 124 4.63 2.25 46.78
C GLN A 124 5.91 2.96 47.26
N GLY A 125 6.29 4.10 46.66
CA GLY A 125 7.55 4.78 46.96
C GLY A 125 8.80 3.98 46.58
N LEU A 126 8.68 3.07 45.61
CA LEU A 126 9.78 2.20 45.18
C LEU A 126 10.61 2.85 44.08
N ALA A 127 11.94 2.71 44.18
CA ALA A 127 12.83 3.11 43.10
C ALA A 127 12.54 2.32 41.83
N PHE A 128 12.54 2.96 40.67
CA PHE A 128 12.27 2.27 39.41
C PHE A 128 13.43 1.38 38.96
N ARG A 129 14.65 1.81 39.28
CA ARG A 129 15.89 1.30 38.70
C ARG A 129 16.70 0.48 39.69
N GLY A 130 17.43 -0.49 39.15
CA GLY A 130 18.45 -1.26 39.87
C GLY A 130 19.85 -0.71 39.58
N HIS A 131 20.84 -1.25 40.30
CA HIS A 131 22.26 -0.93 40.06
C HIS A 131 22.75 -1.51 38.73
N ASP A 132 22.24 -2.68 38.34
CA ASP A 132 22.54 -3.33 37.06
C ASP A 132 21.25 -3.78 36.37
N GLU A 133 20.94 -3.17 35.22
CA GLU A 133 19.80 -3.51 34.35
C GLU A 133 20.21 -4.42 33.18
N SER A 134 21.41 -4.99 33.22
CA SER A 134 21.88 -5.94 32.21
C SER A 134 20.99 -7.18 32.17
N LYS A 135 20.89 -7.82 31.00
CA LYS A 135 20.05 -9.02 30.82
C LYS A 135 20.46 -10.19 31.73
N CYS A 136 21.72 -10.22 32.17
CA CYS A 136 22.27 -11.27 33.02
C CYS A 136 22.18 -10.92 34.51
N SER A 137 21.69 -9.73 34.87
CA SER A 137 21.49 -9.33 36.25
C SER A 137 20.40 -10.18 36.90
N LEU A 138 20.64 -10.60 38.14
CA LEU A 138 19.65 -11.28 38.99
C LEU A 138 18.52 -10.33 39.43
N ASN A 139 18.79 -9.02 39.42
CA ASN A 139 17.81 -7.98 39.74
C ASN A 139 18.03 -6.78 38.82
N LYS A 140 17.19 -6.69 37.78
CA LYS A 140 17.24 -5.64 36.76
C LYS A 140 16.57 -4.33 37.20
N GLY A 141 16.23 -4.20 38.49
CA GLY A 141 15.47 -3.07 39.02
C GLY A 141 13.96 -3.30 38.96
N ASN A 142 13.25 -2.65 39.88
CA ASN A 142 11.83 -2.93 40.12
C ASN A 142 10.96 -2.75 38.87
N PHE A 143 11.24 -1.77 38.00
CA PHE A 143 10.47 -1.59 36.77
C PHE A 143 10.57 -2.80 35.84
N LEU A 144 11.81 -3.27 35.58
CA LEU A 144 12.03 -4.39 34.67
C LEU A 144 11.54 -5.71 35.26
N GLU A 145 11.72 -5.92 36.57
CA GLU A 145 11.24 -7.12 37.25
C GLU A 145 9.70 -7.19 37.29
N VAL A 146 9.02 -6.09 37.61
CA VAL A 146 7.55 -6.03 37.58
C VAL A 146 7.02 -6.21 36.17
N LEU A 147 7.68 -5.63 35.16
CA LEU A 147 7.30 -5.80 33.77
C LEU A 147 7.49 -7.26 33.29
N ASP A 148 8.59 -7.91 33.67
CA ASP A 148 8.84 -9.32 33.35
C ASP A 148 7.80 -10.24 34.01
N TRP A 149 7.51 -9.98 35.29
CA TRP A 149 6.44 -10.66 36.04
C TRP A 149 5.08 -10.48 35.36
N TYR A 150 4.71 -9.24 35.04
CA TYR A 150 3.42 -8.94 34.41
C TYR A 150 3.29 -9.61 33.04
N SER A 151 4.37 -9.62 32.26
CA SER A 151 4.43 -10.32 30.97
C SER A 151 4.40 -11.85 31.09
N SER A 152 4.79 -12.40 32.23
CA SER A 152 4.74 -13.84 32.49
C SER A 152 3.34 -14.28 32.93
N SER A 153 2.61 -13.39 33.61
CA SER A 153 1.25 -13.65 34.09
C SER A 153 0.13 -13.31 33.10
N ASN A 154 0.38 -12.41 32.12
CA ASN A 154 -0.64 -11.95 31.18
C ASN A 154 -0.21 -12.12 29.71
N PRO A 155 -0.89 -12.97 28.91
CA PRO A 155 -0.56 -13.20 27.50
C PRO A 155 -0.61 -11.95 26.60
N ASP A 156 -1.55 -11.03 26.84
CA ASP A 156 -1.69 -9.81 26.05
C ASP A 156 -0.51 -8.85 26.29
N VAL A 157 -0.09 -8.75 27.55
CA VAL A 157 1.12 -8.01 27.96
C VAL A 157 2.35 -8.66 27.36
N GLN A 158 2.44 -9.99 27.44
CA GLN A 158 3.55 -10.75 26.89
C GLN A 158 3.76 -10.48 25.41
N LYS A 159 2.67 -10.48 24.64
CA LYS A 159 2.67 -10.20 23.21
C LYS A 159 3.27 -8.83 22.91
N GLU A 160 2.91 -7.81 23.68
CA GLU A 160 3.37 -6.45 23.42
C GLU A 160 4.79 -6.16 23.95
N VAL A 161 5.19 -6.76 25.07
CA VAL A 161 6.55 -6.66 25.65
C VAL A 161 7.59 -7.41 24.82
N LYS A 162 7.26 -8.62 24.34
CA LYS A 162 8.17 -9.45 23.51
C LYS A 162 8.17 -9.06 22.03
N ARG A 163 7.30 -8.14 21.60
CA ARG A 163 7.22 -7.70 20.20
C ARG A 163 8.56 -7.14 19.72
N ASN A 164 9.03 -7.59 18.55
CA ASN A 164 10.25 -7.06 17.96
C ASN A 164 10.02 -5.64 17.42
N VAL A 165 10.39 -4.64 18.22
CA VAL A 165 10.29 -3.22 17.90
C VAL A 165 11.65 -2.53 18.08
N SER A 166 11.82 -1.37 17.41
CA SER A 166 13.02 -0.55 17.60
C SER A 166 13.20 -0.16 19.07
N LYS A 167 14.45 0.05 19.51
CA LYS A 167 14.79 0.25 20.93
C LYS A 167 13.93 1.32 21.61
N ASN A 168 13.67 2.45 20.94
CA ASN A 168 12.88 3.56 21.48
C ASN A 168 11.41 3.19 21.69
N HIS A 169 10.86 2.26 20.91
CA HIS A 169 9.47 1.80 21.03
C HIS A 169 9.26 0.69 22.06
N LYS A 170 10.34 0.20 22.70
CA LYS A 170 10.23 -0.75 23.81
C LYS A 170 9.77 -0.09 25.10
N LEU A 171 10.00 1.22 25.24
CA LEU A 171 9.66 2.03 26.42
C LEU A 171 10.32 1.55 27.73
N THR A 172 11.36 0.73 27.64
CA THR A 172 12.10 0.19 28.78
C THR A 172 13.43 0.89 29.04
N SER A 173 13.76 1.95 28.29
CA SER A 173 15.05 2.63 28.45
C SER A 173 15.04 3.55 29.68
N PRO A 174 16.21 3.80 30.29
CA PRO A 174 16.31 4.68 31.45
C PRO A 174 15.77 6.09 31.22
N GLN A 175 15.94 6.61 30.01
CA GLN A 175 15.44 7.94 29.63
C GLN A 175 13.92 7.97 29.57
N VAL A 176 13.30 6.96 28.95
CA VAL A 176 11.84 6.89 28.83
C VAL A 176 11.17 6.66 30.18
N GLN A 177 11.77 5.84 31.05
CA GLN A 177 11.26 5.64 32.42
C GLN A 177 11.25 6.96 33.22
N LYS A 178 12.26 7.82 33.06
CA LYS A 178 12.29 9.14 33.70
C LYS A 178 11.23 10.08 33.14
N GLU A 179 11.07 10.13 31.82
CA GLU A 179 10.07 10.99 31.16
C GLU A 179 8.62 10.61 31.49
N ILE A 180 8.35 9.32 31.75
CA ILE A 180 6.99 8.86 32.12
C ILE A 180 6.68 9.17 33.60
N GLY A 181 7.69 9.18 34.47
CA GLY A 181 7.53 9.35 35.92
C GLY A 181 7.78 10.76 36.46
N SER A 182 8.24 11.70 35.61
CA SER A 182 8.42 13.12 35.92
C SER A 182 7.13 13.91 35.74
#